data_AF-T0RV71-F1
#
_entry.id   AF-T0RV71-F1
#
_cell.length_a   1.000
_cell.length_b   1.000
_cell.length_c   1.000
_cell.angle_alpha   90.00
_cell.angle_beta   90.00
_cell.angle_gamma   90.00
#
_symmetry.space_group_name_H-M   'P 1'
#
loop_
_entity.id
_entity.type
_entity.pdbx_description
1 polymer ?
#
loop_
_entity_poly.entity_id
_entity_poly.type
_entity_poly.pdbx_seq_one_letter_code
_entity_poly.pdbx_strand_id
1 'polypeptide(L)'
;MTTETLHRFVEPRHFAVKELATHCTVCAVEYTNWQRKHNCGMCGAVVCATCMDVRAITMPNKGAAKVAVCFACTVRCEHKYHCDTKRAAGDDEEPATETPAEYTYTASMALMDKREFLRVDALYHYYKGCPEHNHEKPVLTIECIAPVDSWVLDVHRHQCVACTRKFSTLLRKHHCRICGEVVCKNCIQFKSALSTGTDRVNIQVCKLCFLKYYFVN
;
A
#
# COMPACT_ATOMS: atom_id res chain seq x y z
N MET A 1 -11.61 9.65 25.93
CA MET A 1 -10.95 8.94 24.81
C MET A 1 -10.13 7.79 25.38
N THR A 2 -10.31 6.58 24.84
CA THR A 2 -10.07 5.29 25.50
C THR A 2 -8.59 4.90 25.61
N THR A 3 -8.25 4.16 26.65
CA THR A 3 -6.95 3.50 26.93
C THR A 3 -6.41 2.68 25.76
N GLU A 4 -7.27 2.29 24.82
CA GLU A 4 -6.95 1.55 23.59
C GLU A 4 -5.86 2.17 22.70
N THR A 5 -5.75 3.50 22.66
CA THR A 5 -4.81 4.16 21.74
C THR A 5 -3.34 3.95 22.15
N LEU A 6 -3.05 3.73 23.44
CA LEU A 6 -1.70 3.50 23.95
C LEU A 6 -1.23 2.06 23.87
N HIS A 7 -2.13 1.09 23.98
CA HIS A 7 -1.79 -0.33 23.80
C HIS A 7 -1.26 -0.62 22.39
N ARG A 8 -1.45 0.32 21.46
CA ARG A 8 -1.00 0.23 20.07
C ARG A 8 0.44 0.70 19.85
N PHE A 9 1.06 1.36 20.83
CA PHE A 9 2.45 1.81 20.76
C PHE A 9 3.32 1.03 21.74
N VAL A 10 4.46 0.55 21.26
CA VAL A 10 5.42 -0.20 22.07
C VAL A 10 6.29 0.75 22.88
N GLU A 11 6.58 0.36 24.12
CA GLU A 11 7.53 1.11 24.96
C GLU A 11 8.94 1.13 24.35
N PRO A 12 9.74 2.20 24.58
CA PRO A 12 11.08 2.33 24.01
C PRO A 12 12.03 1.16 24.28
N ARG A 13 11.87 0.45 25.41
CA ARG A 13 12.67 -0.74 25.73
C ARG A 13 12.50 -1.90 24.74
N HIS A 14 11.40 -1.91 23.98
CA HIS A 14 11.11 -2.92 22.97
C HIS A 14 11.49 -2.45 21.55
N PHE A 15 12.13 -1.28 21.41
CA PHE A 15 12.62 -0.83 20.12
C PHE A 15 13.86 -1.64 19.73
N ALA A 16 13.89 -2.10 18.48
CA ALA A 16 15.08 -2.73 17.93
C ALA A 16 16.25 -1.74 17.91
N VAL A 17 17.44 -2.21 18.24
CA VAL A 17 18.66 -1.39 18.32
C VAL A 17 19.03 -0.90 16.91
N LYS A 18 19.12 0.41 16.71
CA LYS A 18 19.33 1.02 15.38
C LYS A 18 20.69 0.67 14.78
N GLU A 19 21.69 0.52 15.63
CA GLU A 19 23.08 0.23 15.28
C GLU A 19 23.18 -1.17 14.67
N LEU A 20 22.39 -2.13 15.16
CA LEU A 20 22.36 -3.51 14.67
C LEU A 20 21.54 -3.69 13.38
N ALA A 21 20.68 -2.73 13.04
CA ALA A 21 19.86 -2.83 11.84
C ALA A 21 20.71 -2.58 10.58
N THR A 22 20.87 -3.61 9.75
CA THR A 22 21.61 -3.55 8.48
C THR A 22 20.74 -3.07 7.31
N HIS A 23 19.43 -3.27 7.38
CA HIS A 23 18.48 -2.93 6.31
C HIS A 23 17.18 -2.34 6.88
N CYS A 24 16.45 -1.58 6.06
CA CYS A 24 15.10 -1.13 6.41
C CYS A 24 14.10 -2.28 6.33
N THR A 25 13.29 -2.50 7.37
CA THR A 25 12.30 -3.58 7.40
C THR A 25 11.11 -3.41 6.45
N VAL A 26 10.94 -2.23 5.84
CA VAL A 26 9.87 -1.96 4.87
C VAL A 26 10.39 -2.09 3.43
N CYS A 27 11.42 -1.33 3.05
CA CYS A 27 11.92 -1.33 1.67
C CYS A 27 13.07 -2.31 1.40
N ALA A 28 13.57 -3.00 2.44
CA ALA A 28 14.70 -3.92 2.39
C ALA A 28 16.01 -3.33 1.84
N VAL A 29 16.12 -2.00 1.72
CA VAL A 29 17.37 -1.33 1.29
C VAL A 29 18.37 -1.33 2.46
N GLU A 30 19.62 -1.66 2.15
CA GLU A 30 20.76 -1.56 3.07
C GLU A 30 20.99 -0.14 3.57
N TYR A 31 21.33 0.00 4.85
CA TYR A 31 21.71 1.27 5.41
C TYR A 31 23.18 1.60 5.10
N THR A 32 23.36 2.72 4.42
CA THR A 32 24.60 3.50 4.39
C THR A 32 24.76 4.31 5.69
N ASN A 33 25.99 4.75 5.96
CA ASN A 33 26.34 5.51 7.17
C ASN A 33 25.63 6.88 7.30
N TRP A 34 25.05 7.39 6.21
CA TRP A 34 24.41 8.72 6.17
C TRP A 34 22.89 8.69 6.32
N GLN A 35 22.27 7.50 6.24
CA GLN A 35 20.83 7.38 6.34
C GLN A 35 20.37 7.40 7.79
N ARG A 36 19.46 8.32 8.10
CA ARG A 36 18.80 8.33 9.42
C ARG A 36 17.90 7.11 9.59
N LYS A 37 18.09 6.42 10.70
CA LYS A 37 17.32 5.25 11.14
C LYS A 37 16.29 5.67 12.19
N HIS A 38 15.07 5.15 12.06
CA HIS A 38 13.94 5.46 12.94
C HIS A 38 13.35 4.16 13.48
N ASN A 39 12.92 4.15 14.74
CA ASN A 39 12.11 3.06 15.26
C ASN A 39 10.64 3.38 15.03
N CYS A 40 9.90 2.41 14.52
CA CYS A 40 8.46 2.47 14.47
C CYS A 40 7.92 2.41 15.90
N GLY A 41 7.19 3.42 16.36
CA GLY A 41 6.55 3.45 17.67
C GLY A 41 5.49 2.37 17.87
N MET A 42 5.06 1.70 16.81
CA MET A 42 4.05 0.65 16.86
C MET A 42 4.61 -0.77 16.95
N CYS A 43 5.66 -1.08 16.18
CA CYS A 43 6.25 -2.43 16.17
C CYS A 43 7.70 -2.47 16.67
N GLY A 44 8.30 -1.33 17.00
CA GLY A 44 9.68 -1.21 17.45
C GLY A 44 10.75 -1.38 16.35
N ALA A 45 10.37 -1.85 15.16
CA ALA A 45 11.31 -2.14 14.07
C ALA A 45 12.01 -0.90 13.51
N VAL A 46 13.22 -1.09 12.99
CA VAL A 46 14.05 -0.02 12.43
C VAL A 46 13.73 0.20 10.94
N VAL A 47 13.34 1.42 10.61
CA VAL A 47 12.95 1.86 9.26
C VAL A 47 13.66 3.14 8.86
N CYS A 48 13.84 3.33 7.55
CA CYS A 48 14.42 4.57 7.02
C CYS A 48 13.38 5.69 6.99
N ALA A 49 13.84 6.93 6.88
CA ALA A 49 12.98 8.11 6.82
C ALA A 49 11.97 8.08 5.66
N THR A 50 12.28 7.39 4.55
CA THR A 50 11.35 7.27 3.41
C THR A 50 10.28 6.19 3.58
N CYS A 51 10.38 5.35 4.63
CA CYS A 51 9.50 4.20 4.88
C CYS A 51 8.62 4.39 6.12
N MET A 52 8.56 5.60 6.66
CA MET A 52 7.80 5.92 7.85
C MET A 52 7.04 7.23 7.69
N ASP A 53 5.92 7.33 8.39
CA ASP A 53 5.17 8.56 8.62
C ASP A 53 5.45 9.06 10.04
N VAL A 54 5.41 10.37 10.22
CA VAL A 54 5.27 10.97 11.54
C VAL A 54 3.78 11.15 11.83
N ARG A 55 3.30 10.54 12.91
CA ARG A 55 1.91 10.64 13.35
C ARG A 55 1.83 11.44 14.63
N ALA A 56 0.88 12.37 14.68
CA ALA A 56 0.53 13.07 15.91
C ALA A 56 -0.35 12.15 16.76
N ILE A 57 0.01 11.99 18.03
CA ILE A 57 -0.73 11.20 19.01
C ILE A 57 -0.89 12.01 20.29
N THR A 58 -1.85 11.63 21.12
CA THR A 58 -2.03 12.20 22.47
C THR A 58 -1.65 11.14 23.49
N MET A 59 -0.67 11.46 24.35
CA MET A 59 -0.26 10.60 25.46
C MET A 59 -0.93 11.05 26.78
N PRO A 60 -1.38 10.12 27.66
CA PRO A 60 -2.12 10.45 28.88
C PRO A 60 -1.40 11.40 29.81
N ASN A 61 -0.07 11.24 29.90
CA ASN A 61 0.76 11.96 30.88
C ASN A 61 1.74 12.96 30.24
N LYS A 62 1.71 13.10 28.90
CA LYS A 62 2.65 13.95 28.15
C LYS A 62 1.98 14.89 27.16
N GLY A 63 0.66 14.80 26.98
CA GLY A 63 -0.06 15.58 25.99
C GLY A 63 0.31 15.17 24.56
N ALA A 64 0.26 16.12 23.63
CA ALA A 64 0.53 15.87 22.22
C ALA A 64 1.99 15.45 21.98
N ALA A 65 2.18 14.38 21.20
CA ALA A 65 3.48 13.86 20.82
C ALA A 65 3.51 13.46 19.35
N LYS A 66 4.71 13.41 18.77
CA LYS A 66 4.94 12.93 17.41
C LYS A 66 5.71 11.62 17.46
N VAL A 67 5.16 10.58 16.84
CA VAL A 67 5.77 9.25 16.77
C VAL A 67 6.00 8.83 15.32
N ALA A 68 7.13 8.18 15.05
CA ALA A 68 7.40 7.59 13.75
C ALA A 68 6.64 6.26 13.64
N VAL A 69 5.91 6.02 12.57
CA VAL A 69 5.19 4.77 12.30
C VAL A 69 5.54 4.30 10.91
N CYS A 70 6.01 3.06 10.78
CA CYS A 70 6.33 2.51 9.47
C CYS A 70 5.07 2.29 8.62
N PHE A 71 5.19 2.34 7.29
CA PHE A 71 4.02 2.13 6.42
C PHE A 71 3.33 0.79 6.64
N ALA A 72 4.07 -0.28 6.96
CA ALA A 72 3.46 -1.56 7.29
C ALA A 72 2.53 -1.48 8.52
N CYS A 73 2.91 -0.74 9.58
CA CYS A 73 2.08 -0.54 10.76
C CYS A 73 0.93 0.43 10.50
N THR A 74 1.15 1.49 9.74
CA THR A 74 0.10 2.40 9.28
C THR A 74 -1.02 1.63 8.58
N VAL A 75 -0.66 0.78 7.62
CA VAL A 75 -1.60 -0.04 6.85
C VAL A 75 -2.38 -1.01 7.75
N ARG A 76 -1.69 -1.73 8.63
CA ARG A 76 -2.31 -2.64 9.61
C ARG A 76 -3.35 -1.93 10.47
N CYS A 77 -3.05 -0.71 10.88
CA CYS A 77 -3.90 0.10 11.74
C CYS A 77 -5.15 0.61 11.06
N GLU A 78 -5.00 1.13 9.85
CA GLU A 78 -6.10 1.62 9.02
C GLU A 78 -7.05 0.46 8.72
N HIS A 79 -6.52 -0.72 8.37
CA HIS A 79 -7.36 -1.90 8.14
C HIS A 79 -8.11 -2.36 9.39
N LYS A 80 -7.45 -2.52 10.53
CA LYS A 80 -8.14 -2.91 11.78
C LYS A 80 -9.27 -1.94 12.11
N TYR A 81 -9.02 -0.64 12.00
CA TYR A 81 -10.04 0.38 12.23
C TYR A 81 -11.24 0.23 11.29
N HIS A 82 -11.01 0.03 9.99
CA HIS A 82 -12.09 -0.22 9.02
C HIS A 82 -12.90 -1.48 9.35
N CYS A 83 -12.25 -2.58 9.73
CA CYS A 83 -12.95 -3.81 10.12
C CYS A 83 -13.75 -3.66 11.41
N ASP A 84 -13.16 -3.04 12.44
CA ASP A 84 -13.84 -2.79 13.71
C ASP A 84 -15.06 -1.88 13.50
N THR A 85 -14.95 -0.87 12.63
CA THR A 85 -16.06 0.03 12.27
C THR A 85 -17.17 -0.70 11.50
N LYS A 86 -16.83 -1.52 10.50
CA LYS A 86 -17.82 -2.35 9.77
C LYS A 86 -18.55 -3.32 10.71
N ARG A 87 -17.82 -3.98 11.61
CA ARG A 87 -18.40 -4.92 12.59
C ARG A 87 -19.30 -4.21 13.60
N ALA A 88 -18.95 -2.99 14.00
CA ALA A 88 -19.77 -2.18 14.89
C ALA A 88 -21.05 -1.66 14.24
N ALA A 89 -21.06 -1.50 12.91
CA ALA A 89 -22.22 -1.02 12.14
C ALA A 89 -23.30 -2.09 11.89
N GLY A 90 -23.02 -3.39 12.14
CA GLY A 90 -23.93 -4.48 11.78
C GLY A 90 -23.96 -4.72 10.26
N ASP A 91 -24.12 -5.97 9.83
CA ASP A 91 -23.91 -6.38 8.42
C ASP A 91 -24.97 -5.83 7.42
N ASP A 92 -25.91 -4.98 7.84
CA ASP A 92 -27.06 -4.55 7.03
C ASP A 92 -27.23 -3.02 6.86
N GLU A 93 -26.27 -2.20 7.31
CA GLU A 93 -26.38 -0.74 7.16
C GLU A 93 -25.12 -0.11 6.55
N GLU A 94 -25.25 0.32 5.29
CA GLU A 94 -24.25 1.11 4.57
C GLU A 94 -23.92 2.37 5.41
N PRO A 95 -22.64 2.62 5.80
CA PRO A 95 -22.32 3.70 6.71
C PRO A 95 -22.83 5.05 6.19
N ALA A 96 -23.75 5.65 6.95
CA ALA A 96 -24.29 6.97 6.65
C ALA A 96 -23.17 8.03 6.64
N THR A 97 -22.88 8.54 5.44
CA THR A 97 -22.46 9.92 5.17
C THR A 97 -21.55 10.60 6.19
N GLU A 98 -20.38 10.03 6.47
CA GLU A 98 -19.19 10.87 6.53
C GLU A 98 -18.46 10.57 5.24
N THR A 99 -18.28 11.59 4.39
CA THR A 99 -17.55 11.48 3.12
C THR A 99 -16.32 10.61 3.35
N PRO A 100 -16.27 9.35 2.85
CA PRO A 100 -15.05 8.57 2.89
C PRO A 100 -14.07 9.50 2.20
N ALA A 101 -13.03 9.96 2.93
CA ALA A 101 -12.07 10.92 2.39
C ALA A 101 -11.78 10.44 0.98
N GLU A 102 -12.30 11.19 0.00
CA GLU A 102 -12.33 10.74 -1.37
C GLU A 102 -10.84 10.65 -1.69
N TYR A 103 -10.28 9.45 -1.63
CA TYR A 103 -8.89 9.23 -1.92
C TYR A 103 -8.88 9.31 -3.43
N THR A 104 -8.93 10.55 -3.91
CA THR A 104 -9.06 10.93 -5.31
C THR A 104 -7.81 10.38 -5.98
N TYR A 105 -7.93 9.13 -6.41
CA TYR A 105 -6.90 8.32 -7.04
C TYR A 105 -6.59 8.84 -8.45
N THR A 106 -7.23 9.92 -8.84
CA THR A 106 -7.34 10.39 -10.22
C THR A 106 -6.98 11.86 -10.29
N ALA A 107 -5.68 12.10 -10.53
CA ALA A 107 -5.08 13.21 -11.28
C ALA A 107 -3.55 13.25 -11.04
N SER A 108 -3.08 12.78 -9.87
CA SER A 108 -1.65 12.78 -9.49
C SER A 108 -0.87 11.51 -9.89
N MET A 109 -1.42 10.66 -10.77
CA MET A 109 -0.71 9.49 -11.33
C MET A 109 0.53 9.88 -12.16
N ALA A 110 0.75 11.17 -12.40
CA ALA A 110 2.02 11.70 -12.86
C ALA A 110 3.07 11.61 -11.74
N LEU A 111 3.69 10.44 -11.64
CA LEU A 111 4.83 10.13 -10.76
C LEU A 111 4.44 10.00 -9.28
N MET A 112 4.02 8.81 -8.85
CA MET A 112 4.09 8.51 -7.42
C MET A 112 5.53 8.73 -6.96
N ASP A 113 5.70 9.57 -5.95
CA ASP A 113 7.00 9.65 -5.32
C ASP A 113 7.37 8.30 -4.67
N LYS A 114 8.64 8.15 -4.30
CA LYS A 114 9.14 6.90 -3.71
C LYS A 114 8.38 6.51 -2.43
N ARG A 115 7.87 7.49 -1.67
CA ARG A 115 7.17 7.29 -0.40
C ARG A 115 5.78 6.71 -0.64
N GLU A 116 5.03 7.28 -1.58
CA GLU A 116 3.70 6.77 -1.98
C GLU A 116 3.81 5.37 -2.58
N PHE A 117 4.83 5.09 -3.39
CA PHE A 117 5.08 3.73 -3.85
C PHE A 117 5.29 2.75 -2.70
N LEU A 118 6.11 3.11 -1.70
CA LEU A 118 6.38 2.25 -0.55
C LEU A 118 5.13 2.03 0.32
N ARG A 119 4.26 3.03 0.42
CA ARG A 119 2.94 2.89 1.06
C ARG A 119 2.05 1.92 0.29
N VAL A 120 1.93 2.09 -1.03
CA VAL A 120 1.21 1.19 -1.94
C VAL A 120 1.77 -0.24 -1.86
N ASP A 121 3.09 -0.39 -1.84
CA ASP A 121 3.74 -1.70 -1.74
C ASP A 121 3.42 -2.39 -0.41
N ALA A 122 3.47 -1.64 0.70
CA ALA A 122 3.08 -2.13 2.01
C ALA A 122 1.59 -2.52 2.07
N LEU A 123 0.70 -1.71 1.49
CA LEU A 123 -0.73 -2.03 1.33
C LEU A 123 -0.88 -3.34 0.57
N TYR A 124 -0.24 -3.45 -0.59
CA TYR A 124 -0.32 -4.63 -1.45
C TYR A 124 0.11 -5.91 -0.71
N HIS A 125 1.25 -5.86 -0.02
CA HIS A 125 1.78 -7.01 0.71
C HIS A 125 0.94 -7.37 1.94
N TYR A 126 0.46 -6.37 2.67
CA TYR A 126 -0.41 -6.58 3.83
C TYR A 126 -1.68 -7.34 3.42
N TYR A 127 -2.42 -6.80 2.45
CA TYR A 127 -3.68 -7.38 2.05
C TYR A 127 -3.55 -8.72 1.34
N LYS A 128 -2.44 -8.96 0.62
CA LYS A 128 -2.14 -10.29 0.06
C LYS A 128 -2.04 -11.38 1.14
N GLY A 129 -1.64 -11.02 2.36
CA GLY A 129 -1.37 -11.96 3.45
C GLY A 129 -2.51 -12.17 4.46
N CYS A 130 -3.61 -11.42 4.36
CA CYS A 130 -4.72 -11.49 5.32
C CYS A 130 -5.77 -12.55 4.92
N PRO A 131 -6.07 -13.55 5.78
CA PRO A 131 -7.13 -14.54 5.55
C PRO A 131 -8.54 -13.95 5.64
N GLU A 132 -8.72 -12.91 6.46
CA GLU A 132 -9.99 -12.24 6.72
C GLU A 132 -10.45 -11.32 5.56
N HIS A 133 -9.59 -11.01 4.58
CA HIS A 133 -10.00 -10.38 3.30
C HIS A 133 -10.36 -11.42 2.24
N ASN A 134 -10.76 -12.60 2.68
CA ASN A 134 -11.25 -13.69 1.84
C ASN A 134 -12.79 -13.78 1.81
N HIS A 135 -13.49 -12.77 2.36
CA HIS A 135 -14.84 -12.43 1.88
C HIS A 135 -14.75 -12.21 0.37
N GLU A 136 -15.76 -12.68 -0.39
CA GLU A 136 -15.76 -12.78 -1.86
C GLU A 136 -14.91 -11.71 -2.53
N LYS A 137 -13.64 -12.06 -2.78
CA LYS A 137 -12.72 -11.16 -3.47
C LYS A 137 -13.41 -10.84 -4.78
N PRO A 138 -13.58 -9.56 -5.14
CA PRO A 138 -14.20 -9.24 -6.41
C PRO A 138 -13.45 -10.04 -7.48
N VAL A 139 -14.20 -10.74 -8.31
CA VAL A 139 -13.63 -11.58 -9.36
C VAL A 139 -13.26 -10.62 -10.47
N LEU A 140 -11.96 -10.38 -10.72
CA LEU A 140 -11.55 -9.57 -11.88
C LEU A 140 -12.28 -10.08 -13.11
N THR A 141 -12.94 -9.21 -13.85
CA THR A 141 -13.63 -9.59 -15.08
C THR A 141 -12.95 -8.95 -16.28
N ILE A 142 -13.16 -9.51 -17.47
CA ILE A 142 -12.58 -8.96 -18.71
C ILE A 142 -13.09 -7.56 -19.03
N GLU A 143 -14.26 -7.16 -18.53
CA GLU A 143 -14.81 -5.80 -18.69
C GLU A 143 -13.95 -4.74 -17.99
N CYS A 144 -13.13 -5.14 -17.02
CA CYS A 144 -12.17 -4.25 -16.36
C CYS A 144 -10.89 -4.05 -17.18
N ILE A 145 -10.70 -4.75 -18.31
CA ILE A 145 -9.51 -4.63 -19.16
C ILE A 145 -9.62 -3.35 -19.99
N ALA A 146 -8.59 -2.52 -19.93
CA ALA A 146 -8.49 -1.33 -20.76
C ALA A 146 -8.41 -1.73 -22.26
N PRO A 147 -9.20 -1.09 -23.14
CA PRO A 147 -9.08 -1.25 -24.59
C PRO A 147 -7.64 -1.02 -25.06
N VAL A 148 -7.12 -1.84 -25.98
CA VAL A 148 -5.70 -1.81 -26.38
C VAL A 148 -5.27 -0.47 -26.97
N ASP A 149 -6.17 0.21 -27.67
CA ASP A 149 -5.99 1.55 -28.24
C ASP A 149 -5.87 2.65 -27.18
N SER A 150 -6.37 2.40 -25.96
CA SER A 150 -6.19 3.30 -24.81
C SER A 150 -4.86 3.11 -24.07
N TRP A 151 -4.06 2.09 -24.42
CA TRP A 151 -2.83 1.80 -23.70
C TRP A 151 -1.76 2.85 -23.96
N VAL A 152 -1.01 3.19 -22.91
CA VAL A 152 0.06 4.17 -23.03
C VAL A 152 1.19 3.57 -23.86
N LEU A 153 1.54 4.23 -24.96
CA LEU A 153 2.67 3.84 -25.79
C LEU A 153 3.97 3.86 -24.98
N ASP A 154 4.83 2.86 -25.21
CA ASP A 154 6.11 2.74 -24.52
C ASP A 154 6.96 4.01 -24.64
N VAL A 155 6.94 4.65 -25.81
CA VAL A 155 7.72 5.87 -26.08
C VAL A 155 7.36 7.03 -25.13
N HIS A 156 6.13 7.07 -24.60
CA HIS A 156 5.67 8.10 -23.68
C HIS A 156 6.05 7.82 -22.22
N ARG A 157 6.66 6.66 -21.91
CA ARG A 157 7.01 6.26 -20.54
C ARG A 157 8.49 5.93 -20.41
N HIS A 158 9.25 6.85 -19.82
CA HIS A 158 10.68 6.64 -19.52
C HIS A 158 10.94 6.02 -18.14
N GLN A 159 9.91 5.96 -17.29
CA GLN A 159 9.99 5.45 -15.93
C GLN A 159 8.68 4.77 -15.54
N CYS A 160 8.80 3.77 -14.66
CA CYS A 160 7.68 3.00 -14.17
C CYS A 160 6.65 3.92 -13.49
N VAL A 161 5.39 3.90 -13.92
CA VAL A 161 4.35 4.75 -13.30
C VAL A 161 4.14 4.42 -11.82
N ALA A 162 4.46 3.18 -11.42
CA ALA A 162 4.28 2.72 -10.06
C ALA A 162 5.42 3.10 -9.12
N CYS A 163 6.68 2.90 -9.52
CA CYS A 163 7.84 3.05 -8.62
C CYS A 163 8.91 4.02 -9.11
N THR A 164 8.64 4.76 -10.19
CA THR A 164 9.49 5.80 -10.79
C THR A 164 10.90 5.38 -11.21
N ARG A 165 11.24 4.09 -11.11
CA ARG A 165 12.48 3.55 -11.67
C ARG A 165 12.52 3.79 -13.17
N LYS A 166 13.59 4.44 -13.63
CA LYS A 166 13.87 4.65 -15.06
C LYS A 166 14.01 3.30 -15.76
N PHE A 167 13.28 3.15 -16.85
CA PHE A 167 13.41 1.99 -17.72
C PHE A 167 14.77 1.99 -18.40
N SER A 168 15.27 0.82 -18.70
CA SER A 168 16.55 0.61 -19.39
C SER A 168 16.51 -0.70 -20.18
N THR A 169 17.58 -1.03 -20.88
CA THR A 169 17.71 -2.33 -21.56
C THR A 169 17.54 -3.53 -20.61
N LEU A 170 17.95 -3.37 -19.35
CA LEU A 170 17.82 -4.39 -18.30
C LEU A 170 16.49 -4.30 -17.53
N LEU A 171 15.94 -3.09 -17.35
CA LEU A 171 14.63 -2.88 -16.74
C LEU A 171 13.57 -2.65 -17.82
N ARG A 172 13.00 -3.76 -18.29
CA ARG A 172 11.99 -3.76 -19.35
C ARG A 172 10.64 -3.18 -18.89
N LYS A 173 9.88 -2.71 -19.87
CA LYS A 173 8.52 -2.16 -19.75
C LYS A 173 7.48 -3.28 -19.81
N HIS A 174 6.39 -3.12 -19.06
CA HIS A 174 5.26 -4.04 -19.05
C HIS A 174 3.96 -3.24 -18.90
N HIS A 175 2.95 -3.56 -19.69
CA HIS A 175 1.65 -2.90 -19.61
C HIS A 175 0.73 -3.55 -18.58
N CYS A 176 0.00 -2.75 -17.80
CA CYS A 176 -1.12 -3.25 -17.04
C CYS A 176 -2.34 -3.44 -17.96
N ARG A 177 -2.98 -4.61 -17.92
CA ARG A 177 -4.17 -4.89 -18.74
C ARG A 177 -5.40 -4.14 -18.26
N ILE A 178 -5.46 -3.71 -16.99
CA ILE A 178 -6.61 -3.00 -16.43
C ILE A 178 -6.60 -1.51 -16.77
N CYS A 179 -5.44 -0.85 -16.79
CA CYS A 179 -5.36 0.60 -17.02
C CYS A 179 -4.49 1.01 -18.21
N GLY A 180 -3.84 0.07 -18.90
CA GLY A 180 -2.97 0.38 -20.04
C GLY A 180 -1.63 1.06 -19.69
N GLU A 181 -1.36 1.33 -18.41
CA GLU A 181 -0.11 2.00 -17.98
C GLU A 181 1.14 1.11 -18.03
N VAL A 182 2.31 1.75 -18.10
CA VAL A 182 3.60 1.07 -18.19
C VAL A 182 4.31 0.99 -16.84
N VAL A 183 4.62 -0.23 -16.42
CA VAL A 183 5.26 -0.57 -15.15
C VAL A 183 6.46 -1.51 -15.32
N CYS A 184 7.29 -1.64 -14.28
CA CYS A 184 8.39 -2.61 -14.26
C CYS A 184 7.97 -3.96 -13.68
N LYS A 185 8.81 -4.99 -13.86
CA LYS A 185 8.55 -6.36 -13.38
C LYS A 185 8.21 -6.48 -11.89
N ASN A 186 8.72 -5.58 -11.04
CA ASN A 186 8.46 -5.59 -9.59
C ASN A 186 7.10 -4.96 -9.23
N CYS A 187 6.47 -4.28 -10.19
CA CYS A 187 5.22 -3.53 -9.99
C CYS A 187 4.04 -4.18 -10.72
N ILE A 188 4.24 -5.37 -11.31
CA ILE A 188 3.24 -6.10 -12.06
C ILE A 188 3.14 -7.55 -11.58
N GLN A 189 1.97 -8.16 -11.68
CA GLN A 189 1.69 -9.54 -11.30
C GLN A 189 0.65 -10.17 -12.24
N PHE A 190 0.60 -11.49 -12.31
CA PHE A 190 -0.48 -12.19 -13.00
C PHE A 190 -1.69 -12.39 -12.09
N LYS A 191 -2.89 -12.23 -12.64
CA LYS A 191 -4.17 -12.51 -12.00
C LYS A 191 -5.10 -13.24 -12.94
N SER A 192 -5.93 -14.10 -12.37
CA SER A 192 -7.04 -14.71 -13.08
C SER A 192 -8.18 -13.70 -13.17
N ALA A 193 -8.65 -13.46 -14.39
CA ALA A 193 -9.88 -12.74 -14.67
C ALA A 193 -10.91 -13.70 -15.29
N LEU A 194 -12.18 -13.52 -14.95
CA LEU A 194 -13.31 -14.24 -15.52
C LEU A 194 -13.65 -13.64 -16.90
N SER A 195 -13.71 -14.51 -17.90
CA SER A 195 -14.22 -14.22 -19.24
C SER A 195 -15.73 -14.51 -19.30
N THR A 196 -16.34 -14.39 -20.47
CA THR A 196 -17.73 -14.81 -20.69
C THR A 196 -17.98 -16.25 -20.20
N GLY A 197 -18.90 -16.43 -19.26
CA GLY A 197 -19.22 -17.73 -18.66
C GLY A 197 -18.32 -18.09 -17.47
N THR A 198 -17.74 -19.29 -17.48
CA THR A 198 -16.88 -19.81 -16.38
C THR A 198 -15.39 -19.76 -16.69
N ASP A 199 -15.02 -19.37 -17.91
CA ASP A 199 -13.64 -19.42 -18.38
C ASP A 199 -12.78 -18.34 -17.72
N ARG A 200 -11.51 -18.68 -17.47
CA ARG A 200 -10.57 -17.80 -16.80
C ARG A 200 -9.35 -17.52 -17.67
N VAL A 201 -8.98 -16.25 -17.75
CA VAL A 201 -7.79 -15.78 -18.46
C VAL A 201 -6.79 -15.18 -17.49
N ASN A 202 -5.49 -15.44 -17.71
CA ASN A 202 -4.44 -14.83 -16.91
C ASN A 202 -4.02 -13.49 -17.52
N ILE A 203 -4.21 -12.41 -16.77
CA ILE A 203 -3.88 -11.05 -17.18
C ILE A 203 -2.78 -10.46 -16.29
N GLN A 204 -1.97 -9.56 -16.84
CA GLN A 204 -0.99 -8.82 -16.04
C GLN A 204 -1.62 -7.55 -15.46
N VAL A 205 -1.56 -7.41 -14.14
CA VAL A 205 -2.16 -6.31 -13.38
C VAL A 205 -1.07 -5.61 -12.59
N CYS A 206 -1.00 -4.29 -12.64
CA CYS A 206 -0.07 -3.54 -11.80
C CYS A 206 -0.53 -3.54 -10.33
N LYS A 207 0.39 -3.26 -9.40
CA LYS A 207 0.08 -3.17 -7.96
C LYS A 207 -1.00 -2.11 -7.66
N LEU A 208 -1.06 -1.04 -8.44
CA LEU A 208 -2.05 0.03 -8.30
C LEU A 208 -3.47 -0.42 -8.62
N CYS A 209 -3.67 -0.98 -9.82
CA CYS A 209 -4.96 -1.53 -10.21
C CYS A 209 -5.39 -2.67 -9.30
N PHE A 210 -4.44 -3.52 -8.86
CA PHE A 210 -4.74 -4.55 -7.87
C PHE A 210 -5.27 -3.95 -6.56
N LEU A 211 -4.64 -2.91 -6.01
CA LEU A 211 -5.18 -2.29 -4.80
C LEU A 211 -6.54 -1.63 -5.04
N LYS A 212 -6.68 -0.84 -6.11
CA LYS A 212 -7.95 -0.18 -6.43
C LYS A 212 -9.09 -1.19 -6.53
N TYR A 213 -8.86 -2.27 -7.26
CA TYR A 213 -9.86 -3.30 -7.51
C TYR A 213 -10.30 -4.06 -6.25
N TYR A 214 -9.41 -4.22 -5.27
CA TYR A 214 -9.70 -5.00 -4.06
C TYR A 214 -10.19 -4.14 -2.88
N PHE A 215 -10.08 -2.81 -2.95
CA PHE A 215 -10.33 -1.93 -1.78
C PHE A 215 -11.17 -0.68 -2.06
N VAL A 216 -11.40 -0.32 -3.32
CA VAL A 216 -12.20 0.88 -3.69
C VAL A 216 -13.51 0.50 -4.38
N ASN A 217 -13.62 -0.73 -4.88
CA ASN A 217 -14.85 -1.32 -5.41
C ASN A 217 -15.35 -2.42 -4.50
#